data_AF-A0AAN7UK81-F1
#
_entry.id   AF-A0AAN7UK81-F1
#
_cell.length_a   1.000
_cell.length_b   1.000
_cell.length_c   1.000
_cell.angle_alpha   90.00
_cell.angle_beta   90.00
_cell.angle_gamma   90.00
#
_symmetry.space_group_name_H-M   'P 1'
#
loop_
_entity.id
_entity.type
_entity.pdbx_description
1 polymer ?
#
loop_
_entity_poly.entity_id
_entity_poly.type
_entity_poly.pdbx_seq_one_letter_code
_entity_poly.pdbx_strand_id
1 'polypeptide(L)'
;MSPAREHRVTLALEELPDDLQELLHEIHELHLRWNTPRARETLGPWTSRLPPGLHVFYTPQAASATNSARLCGQLRAAFGDIDCSSPAYFQPLDTLSNLSKYAELYACGPTDSHCKEWTQALEDVVSLDLSYDAISHAVKITAVWPEGPQKLSISSHPKHRTEVGILTPDSPPHLEPYELGVTGLLTVLDEATKPSPVLFAFPSRHKDAGSKFSSALLQPMGLHPTLQLKFDSSRPPSPESSCSLHAYLTLPRTIFADKRSILLIWRHLTTQ
;
A
#
# COMPACT_ATOMS: atom_id res chain seq x y z
N MET A 1 -7.85 -4.69 -20.43
CA MET A 1 -7.37 -4.25 -19.11
C MET A 1 -6.19 -3.32 -19.34
N SER A 2 -6.17 -2.19 -18.66
CA SER A 2 -5.03 -1.28 -18.69
C SER A 2 -4.00 -1.75 -17.64
N PRO A 3 -2.69 -1.73 -17.93
CA PRO A 3 -1.70 -2.17 -16.97
C PRO A 3 -1.57 -1.16 -15.82
N ALA A 4 -1.39 -1.67 -14.59
CA ALA A 4 -0.88 -0.89 -13.48
C ALA A 4 0.65 -0.99 -13.46
N ARG A 5 1.33 0.08 -13.04
CA ARG A 5 2.79 0.11 -12.88
C ARG A 5 3.14 0.02 -11.41
N GLU A 6 4.00 -0.93 -11.07
CA GLU A 6 4.61 -1.06 -9.74
C GLU A 6 6.12 -0.81 -9.87
N HIS A 7 6.66 0.06 -9.02
CA HIS A 7 8.11 0.18 -8.83
C HIS A 7 8.44 -0.31 -7.43
N ARG A 8 9.40 -1.23 -7.34
CA ARG A 8 9.94 -1.70 -6.07
C ARG A 8 11.44 -1.46 -6.03
N VAL A 9 11.87 -0.71 -5.05
CA VAL A 9 13.28 -0.41 -4.78
C VAL A 9 13.66 -1.05 -3.45
N THR A 10 14.84 -1.66 -3.40
CA THR A 10 15.43 -2.18 -2.15
C THR A 10 16.82 -1.59 -2.02
N LEU A 11 17.04 -0.88 -0.92
CA LEU A 11 18.30 -0.21 -0.60
C LEU A 11 18.85 -0.84 0.68
N ALA A 12 20.14 -1.14 0.71
CA ALA A 12 20.82 -1.44 1.96
C ALA A 12 20.90 -0.18 2.83
N LEU A 13 21.00 -0.36 4.15
CA LEU A 13 21.01 0.75 5.10
C LEU A 13 22.15 1.73 4.80
N GLU A 14 23.33 1.22 4.49
CA GLU A 14 24.54 1.97 4.12
C GLU A 14 24.42 2.78 2.81
N GLU A 15 23.38 2.54 1.99
CA GLU A 15 23.11 3.30 0.77
C GLU A 15 22.28 4.56 1.03
N LEU A 16 21.75 4.71 2.25
CA LEU A 16 20.99 5.89 2.64
C LEU A 16 21.91 7.02 3.11
N PRO A 17 21.46 8.28 3.10
CA PRO A 17 22.17 9.38 3.75
C PRO A 17 22.37 9.14 5.26
N ASP A 18 23.50 9.58 5.81
CA ASP A 18 23.94 9.34 7.20
C ASP A 18 22.84 9.62 8.23
N ASP A 19 22.12 10.74 8.10
CA ASP A 19 21.03 11.12 9.02
C ASP A 19 19.91 10.06 9.06
N LEU A 20 19.61 9.41 7.94
CA LEU A 20 18.61 8.33 7.87
C LEU A 20 19.17 7.01 8.42
N GLN A 21 20.46 6.75 8.22
CA GLN A 21 21.12 5.59 8.81
C GLN A 21 21.06 5.65 10.35
N GLU A 22 21.49 6.78 10.93
CA GLU A 22 21.44 7.01 12.37
C GLU A 22 20.02 6.88 12.92
N LEU A 23 19.02 7.44 12.23
CA LEU A 23 17.63 7.32 12.62
C LEU A 23 17.14 5.87 12.63
N LEU A 24 17.41 5.13 11.56
CA LEU A 24 16.94 3.75 11.41
C LEU A 24 17.69 2.78 12.31
N HIS A 25 18.90 3.11 12.77
CA HIS A 25 19.58 2.34 13.81
C HIS A 25 18.83 2.36 15.16
N GLU A 26 18.11 3.44 15.48
CA GLU A 26 17.30 3.55 16.71
C GLU A 26 15.97 2.78 16.62
N ILE A 27 15.64 2.22 15.45
CA ILE A 27 14.36 1.59 15.12
C ILE A 27 14.58 0.11 14.82
N HIS A 28 13.76 -0.77 15.38
CA HIS A 28 13.79 -2.20 15.06
C HIS A 28 13.01 -2.48 13.76
N GLU A 29 11.83 -1.90 13.63
CA GLU A 29 10.94 -2.03 12.47
C GLU A 29 10.27 -0.69 12.19
N LEU A 30 10.13 -0.34 10.91
CA LEU A 30 9.35 0.81 10.46
C LEU A 30 8.49 0.40 9.27
N HIS A 31 7.22 0.73 9.31
CA HIS A 31 6.25 0.53 8.24
C HIS A 31 5.46 1.82 8.02
N LEU A 32 5.58 2.39 6.84
CA LEU A 32 4.79 3.53 6.37
C LEU A 32 3.98 3.06 5.17
N ARG A 33 2.66 3.17 5.25
CA ARG A 33 1.78 2.77 4.16
C ARG A 33 0.78 3.86 3.88
N TRP A 34 0.73 4.32 2.63
CA TRP A 34 -0.22 5.32 2.19
C TRP A 34 -1.10 4.78 1.05
N ASN A 35 -2.38 5.09 1.12
CA ASN A 35 -3.36 4.82 0.05
C ASN A 35 -4.14 6.08 -0.31
N THR A 36 -4.34 6.30 -1.61
CA THR A 36 -5.14 7.44 -2.10
C THR A 36 -6.61 7.36 -1.64
N PRO A 37 -7.26 8.50 -1.31
CA PRO A 37 -8.71 8.55 -1.06
C PRO A 37 -9.56 8.43 -2.34
N ARG A 38 -8.94 8.50 -3.52
CA ARG A 38 -9.67 8.42 -4.78
C ARG A 38 -10.13 6.99 -5.04
N ALA A 39 -11.42 6.83 -5.32
CA ALA A 39 -11.98 5.55 -5.74
C ALA A 39 -11.31 5.09 -7.05
N ARG A 40 -10.90 3.82 -7.09
CA ARG A 40 -10.22 3.24 -8.25
C ARG A 40 -10.56 1.77 -8.43
N GLU A 41 -10.50 1.33 -9.68
CA GLU A 41 -10.36 -0.08 -9.98
C GLU A 41 -8.97 -0.54 -9.58
N THR A 42 -8.86 -1.79 -9.14
CA THR A 42 -7.59 -2.38 -8.73
C THR A 42 -7.49 -3.75 -9.37
N LEU A 43 -6.30 -4.09 -9.86
CA LEU A 43 -5.99 -5.44 -10.25
C LEU A 43 -6.03 -6.33 -8.99
N GLY A 44 -7.08 -7.16 -8.87
CA GLY A 44 -7.21 -8.27 -7.92
C GLY A 44 -6.88 -8.00 -6.44
N PRO A 45 -6.68 -9.08 -5.65
CA PRO A 45 -6.17 -9.01 -4.28
C PRO A 45 -4.62 -9.03 -4.22
N TRP A 46 -3.94 -8.45 -5.22
CA TRP A 46 -2.46 -8.45 -5.30
C TRP A 46 -1.81 -7.49 -4.31
N THR A 47 -2.53 -6.44 -3.96
CA THR A 47 -2.06 -5.42 -3.01
C THR A 47 -2.95 -5.43 -1.78
N SER A 48 -2.34 -5.31 -0.60
CA SER A 48 -3.08 -5.19 0.65
C SER A 48 -3.87 -3.87 0.64
N ARG A 49 -5.20 -3.97 0.70
CA ARG A 49 -6.05 -2.78 0.74
C ARG A 49 -6.08 -2.23 2.16
N LEU A 50 -5.51 -1.05 2.33
CA LEU A 50 -5.64 -0.27 3.54
C LEU A 50 -6.65 0.87 3.34
N PRO A 51 -7.34 1.30 4.41
CA PRO A 51 -8.12 2.53 4.41
C PRO A 51 -7.29 3.71 3.88
N PRO A 52 -7.87 4.63 3.10
CA PRO A 52 -7.15 5.78 2.57
C PRO A 52 -6.52 6.65 3.65
N GLY A 53 -5.34 7.19 3.35
CA GLY A 53 -4.51 7.96 4.27
C GLY A 53 -3.20 7.25 4.61
N LEU A 54 -2.45 7.83 5.54
CA LEU A 54 -1.15 7.36 5.98
C LEU A 54 -1.29 6.51 7.25
N HIS A 55 -0.74 5.30 7.19
CA HIS A 55 -0.61 4.37 8.31
C HIS A 55 0.87 4.27 8.66
N VAL A 56 1.19 4.51 9.91
CA VAL A 56 2.55 4.43 10.43
C VAL A 56 2.57 3.43 11.57
N PHE A 57 3.53 2.53 11.51
CA PHE A 57 3.88 1.64 12.60
C PHE A 57 5.39 1.61 12.73
N TYR A 58 5.91 1.74 13.95
CA TYR A 58 7.30 1.48 14.22
C TYR A 58 7.50 0.79 15.57
N THR A 59 8.56 -0.01 15.66
CA THR A 59 9.01 -0.63 16.90
C THR A 59 10.35 0.02 17.28
N PRO A 60 10.44 0.80 18.37
CA PRO A 60 11.70 1.38 18.80
C PRO A 60 12.66 0.29 19.31
N GLN A 61 13.97 0.48 19.15
CA GLN A 61 14.97 -0.50 19.58
C GLN A 61 15.02 -0.64 21.12
N ALA A 62 14.75 0.43 21.86
CA ALA A 62 14.65 0.41 23.32
C ALA A 62 13.21 0.66 23.78
N ALA A 63 12.72 -0.16 24.71
CA ALA A 63 11.34 -0.09 25.23
C ALA A 63 11.00 1.26 25.91
N SER A 64 12.00 2.01 26.37
CA SER A 64 11.83 3.36 26.95
C SER A 64 11.74 4.47 25.90
N ALA A 65 12.00 4.18 24.63
CA ALA A 65 12.01 5.15 23.52
C ALA A 65 10.70 5.13 22.73
N THR A 66 9.57 4.99 23.42
CA THR A 66 8.22 4.89 22.82
C THR A 66 7.80 6.11 22.00
N ASN A 67 8.50 7.23 22.13
CA ASN A 67 8.35 8.41 21.28
C ASN A 67 9.70 8.81 20.69
N SER A 68 9.98 8.40 19.45
CA SER A 68 11.17 8.85 18.70
C SER A 68 10.92 10.25 18.13
N ALA A 69 11.23 11.29 18.92
CA ALA A 69 11.09 12.68 18.51
C ALA A 69 11.81 12.98 17.18
N ARG A 70 12.95 12.32 16.94
CA ARG A 70 13.72 12.37 15.70
C ARG A 70 12.92 11.83 14.51
N LEU A 71 12.37 10.61 14.63
CA LEU A 71 11.52 10.01 13.60
C LEU A 71 10.33 10.90 13.29
N CYS A 72 9.65 11.39 14.33
CA CYS A 72 8.51 12.27 14.13
C CYS A 72 8.89 13.57 13.42
N GLY A 73 10.04 14.17 13.75
CA GLY A 73 10.56 15.34 13.03
C GLY A 73 10.76 15.06 11.54
N GLN A 74 11.35 13.91 11.22
CA GLN A 74 11.58 13.49 9.83
C GLN A 74 10.27 13.18 9.09
N LEU A 75 9.34 12.48 9.73
CA LEU A 75 8.05 12.20 9.13
C LEU A 75 7.22 13.47 8.93
N ARG A 76 7.33 14.47 9.83
CA ARG A 76 6.68 15.77 9.63
C ARG A 76 7.30 16.57 8.49
N ALA A 77 8.61 16.50 8.32
CA ALA A 77 9.29 17.11 7.18
C ALA A 77 8.85 16.46 5.85
N ALA A 78 8.69 15.13 5.84
CA ALA A 78 8.32 14.38 4.65
C ALA A 78 6.81 14.46 4.31
N PHE A 79 5.92 14.31 5.28
CA PHE A 79 4.47 14.18 5.04
C PHE A 79 3.67 15.43 5.42
N GLY A 80 4.28 16.39 6.10
CA GLY A 80 3.61 17.58 6.64
C GLY A 80 3.15 17.37 8.08
N ASP A 81 2.13 18.13 8.50
CA ASP A 81 1.66 18.08 9.89
C ASP A 81 0.95 16.74 10.19
N ILE A 82 1.67 15.83 10.84
CA ILE A 82 1.18 14.51 11.24
C ILE A 82 1.28 14.31 12.75
N ASP A 83 0.31 13.57 13.29
CA ASP A 83 0.32 13.05 14.66
C ASP A 83 1.43 12.00 14.78
N CYS A 84 2.19 12.01 15.88
CA CYS A 84 3.17 10.97 16.20
C CYS A 84 3.09 10.58 17.69
N SER A 85 1.90 10.70 18.28
CA SER A 85 1.68 10.47 19.71
C SER A 85 1.85 9.01 20.14
N SER A 86 1.90 8.08 19.20
CA SER A 86 2.04 6.65 19.46
C SER A 86 2.89 5.95 18.38
N PRO A 87 3.49 4.78 18.70
CA PRO A 87 4.25 3.99 17.73
C PRO A 87 3.43 3.46 16.54
N ALA A 88 2.12 3.35 16.71
CA ALA A 88 1.18 2.98 15.67
C ALA A 88 0.08 4.05 15.58
N TYR A 89 -0.13 4.62 14.39
CA TYR A 89 -1.19 5.61 14.17
C TYR A 89 -1.66 5.68 12.72
N PHE A 90 -2.82 6.31 12.55
CA PHE A 90 -3.43 6.60 11.27
C PHE A 90 -3.67 8.10 11.16
N GLN A 91 -3.31 8.67 10.02
CA GLN A 91 -3.52 10.07 9.67
C GLN A 91 -4.24 10.15 8.32
N PRO A 92 -5.39 10.85 8.22
CA PRO A 92 -5.94 11.23 6.92
C PRO A 92 -4.91 12.07 6.15
N LEU A 93 -4.55 11.61 4.96
CA LEU A 93 -3.59 12.29 4.09
C LEU A 93 -4.03 12.10 2.63
N ASP A 94 -4.45 13.19 2.00
CA ASP A 94 -5.10 13.13 0.69
C ASP A 94 -4.10 12.97 -0.47
N THR A 95 -2.90 13.55 -0.33
CA THR A 95 -1.86 13.59 -1.36
C THR A 95 -0.46 13.39 -0.76
N LEU A 96 0.49 13.01 -1.62
CA LEU A 96 1.90 12.88 -1.27
C LEU A 96 2.75 14.05 -1.78
N SER A 97 2.17 15.23 -1.99
CA SER A 97 2.89 16.40 -2.53
C SER A 97 4.02 16.88 -1.62
N ASN A 98 3.84 16.80 -0.31
CA ASN A 98 4.92 17.09 0.65
C ASN A 98 6.07 16.10 0.50
N LEU A 99 5.75 14.80 0.36
CA LEU A 99 6.75 13.75 0.21
C LEU A 99 7.49 13.89 -1.12
N SER A 100 6.77 14.19 -2.20
CA SER A 100 7.35 14.45 -3.52
C SER A 100 8.41 15.56 -3.45
N LYS A 101 8.06 16.70 -2.85
CA LYS A 101 8.99 17.83 -2.66
C LYS A 101 10.15 17.48 -1.73
N TYR A 102 9.87 16.79 -0.63
CA TYR A 102 10.89 16.36 0.31
C TYR A 102 11.91 15.43 -0.35
N ALA A 103 11.43 14.43 -1.10
CA ALA A 103 12.27 13.50 -1.84
C ALA A 103 13.07 14.21 -2.94
N GLU A 104 12.47 15.16 -3.66
CA GLU A 104 13.19 15.96 -4.66
C GLU A 104 14.37 16.72 -4.03
N LEU A 105 14.15 17.37 -2.89
CA LEU A 105 15.18 18.15 -2.19
C LEU A 105 16.28 17.28 -1.58
N TYR A 106 15.93 16.09 -1.08
CA TYR A 106 16.84 15.27 -0.28
C TYR A 106 17.57 14.20 -1.10
N ALA A 107 16.90 13.63 -2.12
CA ALA A 107 17.44 12.51 -2.88
C ALA A 107 17.98 12.92 -4.26
N CYS A 108 17.50 14.01 -4.86
CA CYS A 108 17.88 14.36 -6.22
C CYS A 108 19.03 15.36 -6.30
N GLY A 109 20.02 15.05 -7.15
CA GLY A 109 21.03 16.04 -7.53
C GLY A 109 20.42 17.21 -8.31
N PRO A 110 21.06 18.41 -8.30
CA PRO A 110 20.50 19.61 -8.92
C PRO A 110 20.24 19.47 -10.43
N THR A 111 21.00 18.61 -11.11
CA THR A 111 20.91 18.35 -12.55
C THR A 111 20.29 17.00 -12.90
N ASP A 112 19.85 16.21 -11.92
CA ASP A 112 19.29 14.87 -12.16
C ASP A 112 17.80 14.99 -12.55
N SER A 113 17.54 15.16 -13.84
CA SER A 113 16.17 15.28 -14.35
C SER A 113 15.36 14.01 -14.15
N HIS A 114 15.98 12.83 -14.19
CA HIS A 114 15.28 11.55 -14.03
C HIS A 114 14.82 11.35 -12.59
N CYS A 115 15.66 11.69 -11.61
CA CYS A 115 15.25 11.68 -10.20
C CYS A 115 14.10 12.67 -9.94
N LYS A 116 14.17 13.88 -10.53
CA LYS A 116 13.10 14.88 -10.41
C LYS A 116 11.78 14.42 -11.03
N GLU A 117 11.82 13.81 -12.22
CA GLU A 117 10.64 13.23 -12.85
C GLU A 117 10.03 12.12 -11.98
N TRP A 118 10.87 11.26 -11.38
CA TRP A 118 10.40 10.19 -10.52
C TRP A 118 9.78 10.70 -9.21
N THR A 119 10.42 11.67 -8.56
CA THR A 119 9.91 12.28 -7.32
C THR A 119 8.62 13.06 -7.57
N GLN A 120 8.50 13.77 -8.69
CA GLN A 120 7.25 14.41 -9.12
C GLN A 120 6.14 13.38 -9.39
N ALA A 121 6.48 12.24 -10.01
CA ALA A 121 5.51 11.18 -10.27
C ALA A 121 4.92 10.54 -8.99
N LEU A 122 5.50 10.78 -7.81
CA LEU A 122 4.92 10.36 -6.53
C LEU A 122 3.58 11.05 -6.23
N GLU A 123 3.28 12.20 -6.85
CA GLU A 123 1.98 12.86 -6.66
C GLU A 123 0.81 12.07 -7.28
N ASP A 124 1.12 11.24 -8.29
CA ASP A 124 0.12 10.45 -9.03
C ASP A 124 0.04 8.99 -8.57
N VAL A 125 0.82 8.59 -7.55
CA VAL A 125 0.73 7.23 -7.01
C VAL A 125 -0.60 7.01 -6.32
N VAL A 126 -1.02 5.76 -6.30
CA VAL A 126 -2.27 5.32 -5.69
C VAL A 126 -2.04 4.48 -4.44
N SER A 127 -0.83 3.96 -4.28
CA SER A 127 -0.34 3.38 -3.03
C SER A 127 1.17 3.52 -2.92
N LEU A 128 1.65 3.73 -1.71
CA LEU A 128 3.06 3.75 -1.34
C LEU A 128 3.26 2.89 -0.08
N ASP A 129 4.22 1.98 -0.11
CA ASP A 129 4.70 1.22 1.05
C ASP A 129 6.19 1.49 1.22
N LEU A 130 6.60 1.90 2.41
CA LEU A 130 7.98 1.94 2.83
C LEU A 130 8.12 1.06 4.07
N SER A 131 9.07 0.14 4.02
CA SER A 131 9.40 -0.70 5.16
C SER A 131 10.90 -0.77 5.41
N TYR A 132 11.25 -0.86 6.69
CA TYR A 132 12.59 -1.12 7.17
C TYR A 132 12.51 -2.16 8.28
N ASP A 133 13.51 -3.05 8.31
CA ASP A 133 13.67 -4.08 9.32
C ASP A 133 15.15 -4.19 9.69
N ALA A 134 15.42 -4.17 11.00
CA ALA A 134 16.77 -4.21 11.55
C ALA A 134 17.47 -5.56 11.38
N ILE A 135 16.76 -6.64 11.02
CA ILE A 135 17.37 -7.95 10.73
C ILE A 135 17.98 -7.94 9.34
N SER A 136 17.25 -7.44 8.35
CA SER A 136 17.70 -7.39 6.95
C SER A 136 18.54 -6.16 6.62
N HIS A 137 18.58 -5.14 7.49
CA HIS A 137 19.26 -3.86 7.27
C HIS A 137 18.94 -3.25 5.90
N ALA A 138 17.67 -3.37 5.47
CA ALA A 138 17.25 -2.96 4.15
C ALA A 138 15.96 -2.14 4.21
N VAL A 139 15.94 -1.05 3.45
CA VAL A 139 14.73 -0.26 3.20
C VAL A 139 14.12 -0.73 1.89
N LYS A 140 12.82 -1.05 1.94
CA LYS A 140 12.03 -1.43 0.77
C LYS A 140 10.98 -0.37 0.52
N ILE A 141 10.96 0.16 -0.70
CA ILE A 141 9.99 1.17 -1.14
C ILE A 141 9.22 0.58 -2.32
N THR A 142 7.90 0.53 -2.21
CA THR A 142 7.00 0.07 -3.26
C THR A 142 6.00 1.17 -3.57
N ALA A 143 5.98 1.64 -4.82
CA ALA A 143 5.02 2.62 -5.30
C ALA A 143 4.20 2.02 -6.44
N VAL A 144 2.89 2.24 -6.42
CA VAL A 144 1.97 1.78 -7.47
C VAL A 144 1.26 2.97 -8.08
N TRP A 145 1.22 3.02 -9.41
CA TRP A 145 0.51 4.01 -10.20
C TRP A 145 -0.84 3.47 -10.71
N PRO A 146 -1.81 4.35 -11.01
CA PRO A 146 -3.11 3.93 -11.52
C PRO A 146 -2.97 3.21 -12.86
N GLU A 147 -4.00 2.43 -13.19
CA GLU A 147 -4.10 1.79 -14.50
C GLU A 147 -4.11 2.84 -15.62
N GLY A 148 -3.28 2.63 -16.63
CA GLY A 148 -3.19 3.56 -17.75
C GLY A 148 -2.11 3.18 -18.76
N PRO A 149 -1.96 3.92 -19.85
CA PRO A 149 -0.86 3.73 -20.79
C PRO A 149 0.49 3.97 -20.08
N GLN A 150 1.33 2.94 -20.02
CA GLN A 150 2.64 3.02 -19.39
C GLN A 150 3.73 3.05 -20.46
N LYS A 151 4.56 4.09 -20.47
CA LYS A 151 5.79 4.10 -21.26
C LYS A 151 6.80 3.17 -20.60
N LEU A 152 7.18 2.11 -21.30
CA LEU A 152 8.25 1.21 -20.88
C LEU A 152 9.58 1.73 -21.41
N SER A 153 10.19 2.64 -20.66
CA SER A 153 11.58 3.05 -20.86
C SER A 153 12.26 2.97 -19.51
N ILE A 154 13.13 1.97 -19.35
CA ILE A 154 13.79 1.65 -18.09
C ILE A 154 15.27 1.45 -18.43
N SER A 155 16.13 2.20 -17.75
CA SER A 155 17.58 2.05 -17.85
C SER A 155 18.08 1.12 -16.75
N SER A 156 19.10 0.33 -17.06
CA SER A 156 19.83 -0.42 -16.04
C SER A 156 20.68 0.53 -15.20
N HIS A 157 21.00 0.11 -13.97
CA HIS A 157 21.91 0.83 -13.10
C HIS A 157 23.14 -0.04 -12.82
N PRO A 158 24.39 0.46 -13.00
CA PRO A 158 25.59 -0.39 -12.92
C PRO A 158 25.81 -1.08 -11.58
N LYS A 159 25.28 -0.50 -10.49
CA LYS A 159 25.40 -1.01 -9.12
C LYS A 159 24.16 -1.76 -8.62
N HIS A 160 23.06 -1.75 -9.37
CA HIS A 160 21.81 -2.35 -8.94
C HIS A 160 21.22 -3.25 -10.01
N ARG A 161 20.84 -4.45 -9.60
CA ARG A 161 20.12 -5.39 -10.45
C ARG A 161 18.73 -4.83 -10.75
N THR A 162 18.46 -4.62 -12.03
CA THR A 162 17.18 -4.06 -12.50
C THR A 162 16.35 -5.16 -13.16
N GLU A 163 15.26 -5.56 -12.52
CA GLU A 163 14.31 -6.54 -13.06
C GLU A 163 13.11 -5.83 -13.65
N VAL A 164 12.71 -6.25 -14.86
CA VAL A 164 11.51 -5.74 -15.53
C VAL A 164 10.60 -6.91 -15.86
N GLY A 165 9.35 -6.82 -15.39
CA GLY A 165 8.34 -7.85 -15.60
C GLY A 165 7.05 -7.28 -16.17
N ILE A 166 6.44 -8.02 -17.11
CA ILE A 166 5.05 -7.81 -17.53
C ILE A 166 4.29 -9.04 -17.06
N LEU A 167 3.43 -8.84 -16.05
CA LEU A 167 2.76 -9.91 -15.34
C LEU A 167 1.24 -9.76 -15.45
N THR A 168 0.54 -10.88 -15.54
CA THR A 168 -0.92 -10.96 -15.62
C THR A 168 -1.46 -11.97 -14.62
N PRO A 169 -2.60 -11.67 -13.97
CA PRO A 169 -3.39 -12.67 -13.25
C PRO A 169 -3.64 -13.89 -14.10
N ASP A 170 -3.40 -15.09 -13.56
CA ASP A 170 -3.62 -16.34 -14.28
C ASP A 170 -3.99 -17.48 -13.32
N SER A 171 -4.57 -18.54 -13.87
CA SER A 171 -4.96 -19.75 -13.15
C SER A 171 -4.22 -20.96 -13.74
N PRO A 172 -2.91 -21.11 -13.48
CA PRO A 172 -2.12 -22.18 -14.06
C PRO A 172 -2.60 -23.57 -13.61
N PRO A 173 -2.30 -24.63 -14.39
CA PRO A 173 -2.56 -26.00 -13.96
C PRO A 173 -1.79 -26.27 -12.66
N HIS A 174 -2.46 -26.86 -11.67
CA HIS A 174 -1.98 -27.09 -10.30
C HIS A 174 -1.98 -25.90 -9.33
N LEU A 175 -2.68 -24.80 -9.64
CA LEU A 175 -2.89 -23.74 -8.66
C LEU A 175 -3.80 -24.24 -7.52
N GLU A 176 -3.32 -24.19 -6.28
CA GLU A 176 -4.12 -24.61 -5.12
C GLU A 176 -5.30 -23.64 -4.89
N PRO A 177 -6.43 -24.07 -4.30
CA PRO A 177 -7.62 -23.23 -4.13
C PRO A 177 -7.37 -21.91 -3.39
N TYR A 178 -6.39 -21.86 -2.49
CA TYR A 178 -6.01 -20.69 -1.69
C TYR A 178 -4.87 -19.87 -2.29
N GLU A 179 -4.34 -20.25 -3.46
CA GLU A 179 -3.23 -19.55 -4.10
C GLU A 179 -3.70 -18.56 -5.15
N LEU A 180 -2.94 -17.50 -5.36
CA LEU A 180 -3.10 -16.61 -6.49
C LEU A 180 -2.00 -16.90 -7.51
N GLY A 181 -2.39 -17.04 -8.77
CA GLY A 181 -1.48 -17.32 -9.87
C GLY A 181 -1.17 -16.07 -10.69
N VAL A 182 0.10 -15.89 -11.03
CA VAL A 182 0.57 -14.82 -11.91
C VAL A 182 1.49 -15.42 -12.94
N THR A 183 1.23 -15.15 -14.22
CA THR A 183 2.12 -15.54 -15.32
C THR A 183 2.58 -14.31 -16.07
N GLY A 184 3.68 -14.43 -16.79
CA GLY A 184 4.16 -13.31 -17.60
C GLY A 184 5.56 -13.48 -18.13
N LEU A 185 6.19 -12.36 -18.45
CA LEU A 185 7.57 -12.29 -18.94
C LEU A 185 8.40 -11.47 -17.96
N LEU A 186 9.58 -11.96 -17.61
CA LEU A 186 10.53 -11.28 -16.75
C LEU A 186 11.91 -11.25 -17.43
N THR A 187 12.59 -10.12 -17.33
CA THR A 187 13.98 -9.98 -17.78
C THR A 187 14.77 -9.21 -16.74
N VAL A 188 16.04 -9.57 -16.62
CA VAL A 188 17.00 -8.78 -15.86
C VAL A 188 17.84 -8.00 -16.86
N LEU A 189 17.88 -6.68 -16.71
CA LEU A 189 18.65 -5.83 -17.61
C LEU A 189 20.14 -6.15 -17.46
N ASP A 190 20.89 -6.08 -18.57
CA ASP A 190 22.32 -6.40 -18.69
C ASP A 190 22.73 -7.86 -18.43
N GLU A 191 21.87 -8.69 -17.83
CA GLU A 191 22.13 -10.13 -17.63
C GLU A 191 21.49 -10.99 -18.74
N ALA A 192 20.30 -10.62 -19.21
CA ALA A 192 19.54 -11.40 -20.18
C ALA A 192 19.29 -10.64 -21.49
N THR A 193 19.46 -11.32 -22.62
CA THR A 193 19.22 -10.74 -23.96
C THR A 193 17.74 -10.76 -24.36
N LYS A 194 16.92 -11.60 -23.71
CA LYS A 194 15.49 -11.76 -23.98
C LYS A 194 14.71 -12.04 -22.68
N PRO A 195 13.46 -11.57 -22.58
CA PRO A 195 12.58 -11.93 -21.47
C PRO A 195 12.30 -13.44 -21.43
N SER A 196 12.24 -13.98 -20.21
CA SER A 196 11.91 -15.38 -19.95
C SER A 196 10.47 -15.49 -19.42
N PRO A 197 9.71 -16.53 -19.81
CA PRO A 197 8.39 -16.77 -19.24
C PRO A 197 8.51 -17.17 -17.76
N VAL A 198 7.62 -16.62 -16.94
CA VAL A 198 7.56 -16.89 -15.50
C VAL A 198 6.14 -17.25 -15.08
N LEU A 199 6.06 -18.08 -14.05
CA LEU A 199 4.83 -18.47 -13.37
C LEU A 199 5.09 -18.42 -11.87
N PHE A 200 4.30 -17.61 -11.17
CA PHE A 200 4.31 -17.49 -9.72
C PHE A 200 2.97 -17.96 -9.17
N ALA A 201 3.03 -18.72 -8.08
CA ALA A 201 1.89 -19.05 -7.27
C ALA A 201 2.23 -18.66 -5.83
N PHE A 202 1.32 -17.97 -5.15
CA PHE A 202 1.52 -17.60 -3.76
C PHE A 202 0.25 -17.73 -2.94
N PRO A 203 0.35 -18.17 -1.68
CA PRO A 203 -0.79 -18.31 -0.80
C PRO A 203 -1.40 -16.94 -0.51
N SER A 204 -2.72 -16.82 -0.63
CA SER A 204 -3.45 -15.61 -0.26
C SER A 204 -4.64 -15.94 0.62
N ARG A 205 -4.76 -15.18 1.71
CA ARG A 205 -5.97 -15.18 2.55
C ARG A 205 -7.09 -14.35 1.95
N HIS A 206 -6.79 -13.55 0.92
CA HIS A 206 -7.74 -12.67 0.25
C HIS A 206 -8.02 -13.20 -1.17
N LYS A 207 -9.30 -13.33 -1.49
CA LYS A 207 -9.79 -13.76 -2.79
C LYS A 207 -10.83 -12.75 -3.28
N ASP A 208 -10.86 -12.55 -4.59
CA ASP A 208 -11.94 -11.78 -5.19
C ASP A 208 -13.25 -12.56 -5.01
N ALA A 209 -14.26 -11.90 -4.46
CA ALA A 209 -15.60 -12.48 -4.29
C ALA A 209 -16.46 -12.33 -5.55
N GLY A 210 -15.99 -11.55 -6.55
CA GLY A 210 -16.77 -11.16 -7.73
C GLY A 210 -18.00 -10.30 -7.42
N SER A 211 -18.23 -10.00 -6.13
CA SER A 211 -19.34 -9.21 -5.61
C SER A 211 -18.94 -7.75 -5.46
N LYS A 212 -19.91 -6.87 -5.62
CA LYS A 212 -19.77 -5.43 -5.41
C LYS A 212 -20.52 -5.03 -4.14
N PHE A 213 -19.99 -4.02 -3.48
CA PHE A 213 -20.69 -3.37 -2.39
C PHE A 213 -20.80 -1.87 -2.63
N SER A 214 -21.80 -1.26 -2.00
CA SER A 214 -21.95 0.19 -1.90
C SER A 214 -22.08 0.59 -0.45
N SER A 215 -21.59 1.79 -0.13
CA SER A 215 -21.65 2.38 1.20
C SER A 215 -22.24 3.78 1.12
N ALA A 216 -23.25 4.08 1.95
CA ALA A 216 -23.86 5.40 2.00
C ALA A 216 -24.26 5.77 3.42
N LEU A 217 -24.11 7.05 3.77
CA LEU A 217 -24.73 7.60 4.98
C LEU A 217 -26.20 7.91 4.68
N LEU A 218 -27.09 7.35 5.48
CA LEU A 218 -28.52 7.57 5.31
C LEU A 218 -28.90 9.01 5.68
N GLN A 219 -29.78 9.61 4.88
CA GLN A 219 -30.36 10.91 5.13
C GLN A 219 -31.72 10.78 5.82
N PRO A 220 -32.10 11.72 6.72
CA PRO A 220 -31.29 12.85 7.19
C PRO A 220 -30.21 12.41 8.18
N MET A 221 -29.04 13.06 8.12
CA MET A 221 -27.95 12.81 9.07
C MET A 221 -28.29 13.44 10.44
N GLY A 222 -28.69 12.61 11.39
CA GLY A 222 -28.86 13.01 12.80
C GLY A 222 -27.54 12.99 13.58
N LEU A 223 -27.62 13.13 14.91
CA LEU A 223 -26.45 13.04 15.82
C LEU A 223 -25.76 11.67 15.78
N HIS A 224 -26.45 10.64 15.30
CA HIS A 224 -25.91 9.30 15.07
C HIS A 224 -26.13 8.90 13.60
N PRO A 225 -25.22 9.29 12.68
CA PRO A 225 -25.32 8.93 11.28
C PRO A 225 -25.28 7.41 11.09
N THR A 226 -26.20 6.88 10.28
CA THR A 226 -26.23 5.44 9.95
C THR A 226 -25.47 5.19 8.65
N LEU A 227 -24.36 4.45 8.73
CA LEU A 227 -23.66 3.91 7.56
C LEU A 227 -24.37 2.64 7.07
N GLN A 228 -24.96 2.71 5.89
CA GLN A 228 -25.57 1.56 5.22
C GLN A 228 -24.56 0.94 4.24
N LEU A 229 -24.28 -0.35 4.41
CA LEU A 229 -23.55 -1.18 3.46
C LEU A 229 -24.53 -2.09 2.72
N LYS A 230 -24.51 -2.06 1.39
CA LYS A 230 -25.29 -2.99 0.54
C LYS A 230 -24.33 -3.83 -0.28
N PHE A 231 -24.58 -5.13 -0.34
CA PHE A 231 -23.83 -6.10 -1.12
C PHE A 231 -24.76 -6.67 -2.20
N ASP A 232 -24.24 -6.90 -3.39
CA ASP A 232 -25.01 -7.51 -4.49
C ASP A 232 -25.10 -9.05 -4.39
N SER A 233 -24.24 -9.67 -3.57
CA SER A 233 -24.20 -11.11 -3.35
C SER A 233 -23.74 -11.45 -1.94
N SER A 234 -24.33 -12.49 -1.36
CA SER A 234 -23.91 -13.12 -0.10
C SER A 234 -23.16 -14.44 -0.32
N ARG A 235 -22.78 -14.75 -1.56
CA ARG A 235 -22.07 -16.00 -1.88
C ARG A 235 -20.61 -15.91 -1.41
N PRO A 236 -20.08 -16.94 -0.74
CA PRO A 236 -18.66 -16.97 -0.39
C PRO A 236 -17.80 -17.07 -1.65
N PRO A 237 -16.55 -16.56 -1.63
CA PRO A 237 -15.61 -16.68 -2.75
C PRO A 237 -15.27 -18.14 -3.11
N SER A 238 -15.36 -19.05 -2.14
CA SER A 238 -15.18 -20.49 -2.33
C SER A 238 -16.42 -21.25 -1.88
N PRO A 239 -16.98 -22.15 -2.72
CA PRO A 239 -18.23 -22.85 -2.43
C PRO A 239 -18.14 -23.82 -1.24
N GLU A 240 -16.92 -24.27 -0.89
CA GLU A 240 -16.71 -25.19 0.25
C GLU A 240 -16.41 -24.47 1.57
N SER A 241 -16.33 -23.13 1.55
CA SER A 241 -16.03 -22.34 2.75
C SER A 241 -17.29 -21.77 3.38
N SER A 242 -17.45 -21.95 4.69
CA SER A 242 -18.38 -21.15 5.48
C SER A 242 -17.79 -19.77 5.71
N CYS A 243 -18.52 -18.69 5.39
CA CYS A 243 -18.03 -17.32 5.47
C CYS A 243 -18.96 -16.47 6.34
N SER A 244 -18.38 -15.66 7.22
CA SER A 244 -19.07 -14.60 7.96
C SER A 244 -18.65 -13.23 7.45
N LEU A 245 -19.60 -12.30 7.39
CA LEU A 245 -19.29 -10.92 7.01
C LEU A 245 -18.58 -10.23 8.18
N HIS A 246 -17.34 -9.78 7.93
CA HIS A 246 -16.59 -8.94 8.85
C HIS A 246 -16.36 -7.57 8.23
N ALA A 247 -16.49 -6.51 9.03
CA ALA A 247 -16.15 -5.16 8.63
C ALA A 247 -15.02 -4.64 9.52
N TYR A 248 -13.92 -4.21 8.90
CA TYR A 248 -12.85 -3.49 9.57
C TYR A 248 -12.99 -2.01 9.23
N LEU A 249 -13.30 -1.19 10.24
CA LEU A 249 -13.52 0.24 10.09
C LEU A 249 -12.37 0.99 10.75
N THR A 250 -11.68 1.84 9.99
CA THR A 250 -10.74 2.81 10.54
C THR A 250 -11.46 4.14 10.68
N LEU A 251 -11.70 4.53 11.92
CA LEU A 251 -12.42 5.75 12.26
C LEU A 251 -11.43 6.78 12.82
N PRO A 252 -11.48 8.05 12.37
CA PRO A 252 -10.74 9.13 13.01
C PRO A 252 -11.04 9.19 14.52
N ARG A 253 -10.07 9.63 15.32
CA ARG A 253 -10.22 9.79 16.78
C ARG A 253 -11.40 10.71 17.17
N THR A 254 -11.85 11.58 16.26
CA THR A 254 -13.00 12.47 16.46
C THR A 254 -14.35 11.75 16.35
N ILE A 255 -14.39 10.54 15.78
CA ILE A 255 -15.61 9.72 15.71
C ILE A 255 -15.68 8.83 16.94
N PHE A 256 -16.59 9.17 17.85
CA PHE A 256 -16.90 8.36 19.01
C PHE A 256 -17.99 7.34 18.64
N ALA A 257 -17.60 6.08 18.49
CA ALA A 257 -18.57 5.00 18.38
C ALA A 257 -19.16 4.71 19.78
N ASP A 258 -20.43 5.04 20.00
CA ASP A 258 -21.15 4.60 21.19
C ASP A 258 -21.54 3.11 21.03
N LYS A 259 -21.44 2.36 22.13
CA LYS A 259 -21.74 0.92 22.22
C LYS A 259 -23.16 0.58 21.75
N ARG A 260 -24.10 1.54 21.79
CA ARG A 260 -25.46 1.38 21.22
C ARG A 260 -25.57 1.72 19.73
N SER A 261 -24.60 2.43 19.16
CA SER A 261 -24.66 2.97 17.78
C SER A 261 -24.06 2.04 16.72
N ILE A 262 -23.23 1.06 17.11
CA ILE A 262 -22.79 -0.01 16.18
C ILE A 262 -23.85 -1.12 16.17
N LEU A 263 -24.97 -0.87 15.49
CA LEU A 263 -25.96 -1.88 15.19
C LEU A 263 -25.81 -2.31 13.73
N LEU A 264 -25.13 -3.43 13.49
CA LEU A 264 -25.10 -4.08 12.18
C LEU A 264 -26.45 -4.79 11.95
N ILE A 265 -27.45 -4.06 11.44
CA ILE A 265 -28.71 -4.68 11.01
C ILE A 265 -28.49 -5.29 9.63
N TRP A 266 -28.46 -6.61 9.58
CA TRP A 266 -28.48 -7.34 8.31
C TRP A 266 -29.93 -7.68 7.94
N ARG A 267 -30.43 -7.10 6.85
CA ARG A 267 -31.72 -7.49 6.26
C ARG A 267 -31.46 -8.25 4.97
N HIS A 268 -31.70 -9.56 5.00
CA HIS A 268 -31.80 -10.36 3.79
C HIS A 268 -33.02 -9.89 2.99
N LEU A 269 -32.81 -9.27 1.84
CA LEU A 269 -33.84 -9.11 0.82
C LEU A 269 -33.66 -10.27 -0.16
N THR A 270 -34.29 -11.41 0.14
CA THR A 270 -34.55 -12.43 -0.87
C THR A 270 -35.59 -11.87 -1.84
N THR A 271 -35.15 -11.46 -3.02
CA THR A 271 -36.07 -11.31 -4.16
C THR A 271 -36.53 -12.72 -4.55
N GLN A 272 -37.85 -12.95 -4.45
CA GLN A 272 -38.52 -14.07 -5.11
C GLN A 272 -38.34 -13.97 -6.63
#